data_AF-A0A852HEB1-F1
#
_entry.id   AF-A0A852HEB1-F1
#
_cell.length_a   1.000
_cell.length_b   1.000
_cell.length_c   1.000
_cell.angle_alpha   90.00
_cell.angle_beta   90.00
_cell.angle_gamma   90.00
#
_symmetry.space_group_name_H-M   'P 1'
#
loop_
_entity.id
_entity.type
_entity.pdbx_description
1 polymer ?
#
loop_
_entity_poly.entity_id
_entity_poly.type
_entity_poly.pdbx_seq_one_letter_code
_entity_poly.pdbx_strand_id
1 'polypeptide(L)' 'LYSPQAIECITQGRELERPRACPPEVYAIMQSCWQREPQQRRPIKEIHGRLQSLVKNPPVYLDILG' A
#
# COMPACT_ATOMS: atom_id res chain seq x y z
N LEU A 1 24.45 3.35 -0.46
CA LEU A 1 24.37 3.51 -1.93
C LEU A 1 22.99 4.06 -2.24
N TYR A 2 22.94 5.32 -2.63
CA TYR A 2 21.73 6.06 -2.96
C TYR A 2 21.32 5.74 -4.42
N SER A 3 20.03 5.51 -4.69
CA SER A 3 19.50 5.42 -6.06
C SER A 3 18.93 6.80 -6.44
N PRO A 4 19.59 7.55 -7.34
CA PRO A 4 19.11 8.85 -7.80
C PRO A 4 17.69 8.79 -8.36
N GLN A 5 17.38 7.72 -9.09
CA GLN A 5 16.07 7.48 -9.68
C GLN A 5 14.99 7.34 -8.60
N ALA A 6 15.29 6.65 -7.49
CA ALA A 6 14.33 6.46 -6.41
C ALA A 6 13.96 7.78 -5.71
N ILE A 7 14.93 8.66 -5.44
CA ILE A 7 14.61 9.98 -4.87
C ILE A 7 13.85 10.84 -5.86
N GLU A 8 14.19 10.82 -7.15
CA GLU A 8 13.41 11.56 -8.15
C GLU A 8 11.95 11.08 -8.18
N CYS A 9 11.72 9.76 -8.20
CA CYS A 9 10.37 9.19 -8.12
C CYS A 9 9.60 9.72 -6.90
N ILE A 10 10.21 9.63 -5.71
CA ILE A 10 9.55 9.98 -4.45
C ILE A 10 9.31 11.49 -4.34
N THR A 11 10.29 12.31 -4.74
CA THR A 11 10.17 13.78 -4.68
C THR A 11 9.10 14.30 -5.64
N GLN A 12 8.91 13.65 -6.80
CA GLN A 12 7.81 13.92 -7.74
C GLN A 12 6.45 13.33 -7.32
N GLY A 13 6.39 12.57 -6.22
CA GLY A 13 5.15 11.99 -5.72
C GLY A 13 4.69 10.74 -6.48
N ARG A 14 5.59 10.04 -7.20
CA ARG A 14 5.28 8.72 -7.76
C ARG A 14 5.15 7.69 -6.64
N GLU A 15 4.07 6.91 -6.68
CA GLU A 15 3.87 5.75 -5.80
C GLU A 15 4.34 4.45 -6.49
N LEU A 16 4.54 3.39 -5.71
CA LEU A 16 4.83 2.06 -6.25
C LEU A 16 3.56 1.46 -6.86
N GLU A 17 3.70 0.74 -7.97
CA GLU A 17 2.59 0.01 -8.59
C GLU A 17 2.10 -1.15 -7.70
N ARG A 18 0.83 -1.51 -7.87
CA ARG A 18 0.24 -2.67 -7.18
C ARG A 18 0.88 -3.97 -7.68
N PRO A 19 1.48 -4.80 -6.80
CA PRO A 19 1.94 -6.12 -7.20
C PRO A 19 0.80 -7.01 -7.69
N ARG A 20 1.05 -7.89 -8.67
CA ARG A 20 0.02 -8.77 -9.28
C ARG A 20 -0.76 -9.59 -8.23
N ALA A 21 -0.04 -10.19 -7.28
CA ALA A 21 -0.63 -11.00 -6.22
C ALA A 21 -1.21 -10.20 -5.04
N CYS A 22 -1.17 -8.86 -5.08
CA CYS A 22 -1.60 -8.01 -3.97
C CYS A 22 -3.09 -7.67 -4.08
N PRO A 23 -3.93 -8.05 -3.10
CA PRO A 23 -5.34 -7.68 -3.10
C PRO A 23 -5.57 -6.17 -3.13
N PRO A 24 -6.58 -5.66 -3.85
CA PRO A 24 -6.94 -4.25 -3.90
C PRO A 24 -7.06 -3.60 -2.52
N GLU A 25 -7.61 -4.31 -1.54
CA GLU A 25 -7.80 -3.83 -0.17
C GLU A 25 -6.47 -3.61 0.54
N VAL A 26 -5.49 -4.48 0.29
CA VAL A 26 -4.13 -4.36 0.83
C VAL A 26 -3.40 -3.22 0.14
N TYR A 27 -3.53 -3.08 -1.18
CA TYR A 27 -2.96 -1.96 -1.91
C TYR A 27 -3.54 -0.61 -1.46
N ALA A 28 -4.85 -0.54 -1.21
CA ALA A 28 -5.49 0.65 -0.65
C ALA A 28 -4.98 0.99 0.76
N ILE A 29 -4.47 0.01 1.53
CA ILE A 29 -3.76 0.28 2.79
C ILE A 29 -2.39 0.90 2.49
N MET A 30 -1.63 0.35 1.55
CA MET A 30 -0.32 0.90 1.12
C MET A 30 -0.42 2.36 0.67
N GLN A 31 -1.38 2.68 -0.20
CA GLN A 31 -1.61 4.06 -0.68
C GLN A 31 -1.95 5.03 0.46
N SER A 32 -2.64 4.55 1.51
CA SER A 32 -2.91 5.38 2.68
C SER A 32 -1.68 5.67 3.54
N CYS A 33 -0.61 4.88 3.39
CA CYS A 33 0.69 5.15 3.99
C CYS A 33 1.52 6.14 3.15
N TRP A 34 1.27 6.20 1.85
CA TRP A 34 2.06 6.98 0.88
C TRP A 34 1.50 8.37 0.57
N GLN A 35 0.50 8.82 1.33
CA GLN A 35 -0.02 10.18 1.20
C GLN A 35 1.10 11.22 1.26
N ARG A 36 1.05 12.17 0.32
CA ARG A 36 2.05 13.23 0.14
C ARG A 36 2.22 14.02 1.43
N GLU A 37 1.09 14.47 1.98
CA GLU A 37 1.05 15.19 3.25
C GLU A 37 1.09 14.21 4.42
N PRO A 38 2.07 14.32 5.35
CA PRO A 38 2.18 13.40 6.48
C PRO A 38 0.92 13.30 7.34
N GLN A 39 0.17 14.39 7.49
CA GLN A 39 -1.05 14.46 8.29
C GLN A 39 -2.22 13.71 7.65
N GLN A 40 -2.16 13.46 6.34
CA GLN A 40 -3.16 12.67 5.61
C GLN A 40 -2.86 11.17 5.67
N ARG A 41 -1.65 10.77 6.10
CA ARG A 41 -1.30 9.36 6.25
C ARG A 41 -2.16 8.73 7.34
N ARG A 42 -2.69 7.55 7.06
CA ARG A 42 -3.54 6.85 8.02
C ARG A 42 -2.75 6.49 9.29
N PRO A 43 -3.30 6.69 10.50
CA PRO A 43 -2.64 6.28 11.73
C PRO A 43 -2.37 4.78 11.77
N ILE A 44 -1.23 4.39 12.38
CA ILE A 44 -0.81 2.99 12.43
C ILE A 44 -1.84 2.08 13.14
N LYS A 45 -2.57 2.61 14.12
CA LYS A 45 -3.64 1.90 14.82
C LYS A 45 -4.77 1.50 13.89
N GLU A 46 -5.15 2.38 12.96
CA GLU A 46 -6.19 2.10 11.97
C GLU A 46 -5.70 1.14 10.89
N ILE A 47 -4.46 1.31 10.41
CA ILE A 47 -3.81 0.38 9.47
C ILE A 47 -3.83 -1.04 10.04
N HIS A 48 -3.40 -1.20 11.30
CA HIS A 48 -3.41 -2.47 12.00
C HIS A 48 -4.82 -3.06 12.10
N GLY A 49 -5.83 -2.27 12.48
CA GLY A 49 -7.22 -2.72 12.54
C GLY A 49 -7.76 -3.22 11.19
N ARG A 50 -7.43 -2.52 10.09
CA ARG A 50 -7.83 -2.94 8.73
C ARG A 50 -7.15 -4.25 8.33
N LEU A 51 -5.85 -4.38 8.57
CA LEU A 51 -5.11 -5.62 8.30
C LEU A 51 -5.70 -6.80 9.09
N GLN A 52 -6.01 -6.60 10.38
CA GLN A 52 -6.65 -7.63 11.20
C GLN A 52 -8.02 -8.04 10.66
N SER A 53 -8.81 -7.10 10.14
CA SER A 53 -10.11 -7.38 9.52
C SER A 53 -9.96 -8.26 8.27
N LEU A 54 -8.98 -7.96 7.40
CA LEU A 54 -8.68 -8.75 6.20
C LEU A 54 -8.19 -10.15 6.54
N VAL A 55 -7.41 -10.33 7.61
CA VAL A 55 -6.98 -11.67 8.04
C VAL A 55 -8.16 -12.48 8.56
N LYS A 56 -9.09 -11.86 9.29
CA LYS A 56 -10.28 -12.54 9.84
C LYS A 56 -11.31 -12.88 8.76
N ASN A 57 -11.44 -12.03 7.75
CA ASN A 57 -12.36 -12.20 6.62
C ASN A 57 -11.58 -12.02 5.32
N PRO A 58 -10.79 -13.03 4.91
CA PRO A 58 -9.99 -12.92 3.70
C PRO A 58 -10.92 -12.76 2.49
N PRO A 59 -10.74 -11.71 1.67
CA PRO A 59 -11.45 -11.63 0.40
C PRO A 59 -11.03 -12.83 -0.46
N VAL A 60 -11.98 -13.38 -1.22
CA VAL A 60 -11.67 -14.43 -2.19
C VAL A 60 -10.85 -13.80 -3.31
N TYR A 61 -9.53 -14.03 -3.28
CA TYR A 61 -8.62 -13.47 -4.26
C TYR A 61 -8.29 -14.52 -5.33
N LEU A 62 -8.80 -14.33 -6.55
CA LEU A 62 -8.75 -15.32 -7.63
C LEU A 62 -7.61 -15.13 -8.66
N ASP A 63 -6.52 -14.42 -8.32
CA ASP A 63 -5.46 -14.13 -9.30
C ASP A 63 -4.16 -14.94 -9.11
N ILE A 64 -4.21 -16.10 -8.42
CA ILE A 64 -3.03 -16.98 -8.28
C ILE A 64 -2.86 -17.92 -9.50
N LEU A 65 -3.82 -17.96 -10.42
CA LEU A 65 -3.73 -18.75 -11.67
C LEU A 65 -3.62 -17.84 -12.89
N GLY A 66 -2.39 -17.46 -13.23
CA GLY A 66 -2.05 -16.90 -14.54
C GLY A 66 -0.61 -16.47 -14.67
#